data_AF-A0A2N6L6U5-F1
#
_entry.id   AF-A0A2N6L6U5-F1
#
_cell.length_a   1.000
_cell.length_b   1.000
_cell.length_c   1.000
_cell.angle_alpha   90.00
_cell.angle_beta   90.00
_cell.angle_gamma   90.00
#
_symmetry.space_group_name_H-M   'P 1'
#
loop_
_entity.id
_entity.type
_entity.pdbx_description
1 polymer ?
#
loop_
_entity_poly.entity_id
_entity_poly.type
_entity_poly.pdbx_seq_one_letter_code
_entity_poly.pdbx_strand_id
1 'polypeptide(L)'
;VTLKNIADNLTQELGREILPEQVRDGLYADLSENRILTNFEPPKPEELLHRYNLSQVQGVFYRASQLVLNAHRNVPGEYKLLFRYLKLFQLMAYIEGDADHGFTITIDGPTSLFNPSTRYGLAIAKLIPALLHVTKWSLSATLQVRDFYTETWKTGRFTLNSECGLVTHYPPGKPYDSMIEASFADKWDALKSCWALEREVDLIPIPGSVMIPDFRLVHPDGRSFLLEIIGYWRPEYLQKKFAQVRRAQCDNLILAISERLNLDKVGVKLNDVPARIVWFKDKLLPKSILAVIE
;
A
#
# COMPACT_ATOMS: atom_id res chain seq x y z
N VAL A 1 3.80 -50.84 15.51
CA VAL A 1 5.27 -51.05 15.52
C VAL A 1 6.01 -49.79 15.12
N THR A 2 5.71 -49.19 13.97
CA THR A 2 6.40 -47.98 13.45
C THR A 2 6.31 -46.75 14.36
N LEU A 3 5.11 -46.37 14.82
CA LEU A 3 4.94 -45.22 15.73
C LEU A 3 5.63 -45.40 17.08
N LYS A 4 5.70 -46.64 17.57
CA LYS A 4 6.38 -46.95 18.84
C LYS A 4 7.89 -46.75 18.71
N ASN A 5 8.48 -47.28 17.64
CA ASN A 5 9.91 -47.09 17.37
C ASN A 5 10.27 -45.61 17.17
N ILE A 6 9.42 -44.84 16.49
CA ILE A 6 9.63 -43.39 16.30
C ILE A 6 9.54 -42.65 17.64
N ALA A 7 8.56 -42.98 18.47
CA ALA A 7 8.41 -42.40 19.80
C ALA A 7 9.61 -42.71 20.72
N ASP A 8 10.11 -43.95 20.69
CA ASP A 8 11.32 -44.38 21.42
C ASP A 8 12.57 -43.61 20.94
N ASN A 9 12.75 -43.44 19.63
CA ASN A 9 13.86 -42.66 19.06
C ASN A 9 13.78 -41.17 19.45
N LEU A 10 12.61 -40.55 19.32
CA LEU A 10 12.41 -39.15 19.70
C LEU A 10 12.60 -38.94 21.21
N THR A 11 12.22 -39.92 22.03
CA THR A 11 12.44 -39.89 23.48
C THR A 11 13.93 -39.83 23.82
N GLN A 12 14.75 -40.63 23.14
CA GLN A 12 16.20 -40.62 23.31
C GLN A 12 16.83 -39.31 22.83
N GLU A 13 16.41 -38.80 21.66
CA GLU A 13 16.97 -37.59 21.07
C GLU A 13 16.63 -36.31 21.85
N LEU A 14 15.37 -36.20 22.31
CA LEU A 14 14.86 -35.00 22.99
C LEU A 14 15.00 -35.04 24.52
N GLY A 15 15.46 -36.17 25.09
CA GLY A 15 15.69 -36.33 26.53
C GLY A 15 14.42 -36.23 27.38
N ARG A 16 13.24 -36.48 26.81
CA ARG A 16 11.94 -36.47 27.48
C ARG A 16 11.06 -37.59 26.93
N GLU A 17 10.21 -38.17 27.77
CA GLU A 17 9.30 -39.24 27.33
C GLU A 17 8.32 -38.72 26.26
N ILE A 18 8.27 -39.43 25.13
CA ILE A 18 7.35 -39.17 24.03
C ILE A 18 6.54 -40.43 23.79
N LEU A 19 5.22 -40.29 23.86
CA LEU A 19 4.29 -41.39 23.64
C LEU A 19 3.96 -41.53 22.14
N PRO A 20 3.68 -42.74 21.64
CA PRO A 20 3.26 -42.95 20.25
C PRO A 20 2.03 -42.13 19.84
N GLU A 21 1.14 -41.83 20.79
CA GLU A 21 -0.03 -40.96 20.57
C GLU A 21 0.39 -39.51 20.31
N GLN A 22 1.38 -38.98 21.04
CA GLN A 22 1.90 -37.63 20.82
C GLN A 22 2.58 -37.50 19.45
N VAL A 23 3.24 -38.56 18.98
CA VAL A 23 3.80 -38.60 17.62
C VAL A 23 2.69 -38.55 16.57
N ARG A 24 1.63 -39.35 16.76
CA ARG A 24 0.48 -39.37 15.84
C ARG A 24 -0.22 -38.01 15.78
N ASP A 25 -0.50 -37.42 16.94
CA ASP A 25 -1.25 -36.17 17.03
C ASP A 25 -0.38 -34.98 16.58
N GLY A 26 0.94 -35.04 16.81
CA GLY A 26 1.91 -34.04 16.37
C GLY A 26 2.27 -34.07 14.88
N LEU A 27 2.11 -35.21 14.20
CA LEU A 27 2.56 -35.42 12.82
C LEU A 27 1.96 -34.41 11.81
N TYR A 28 0.72 -33.99 12.05
CA TYR A 28 0.00 -33.04 11.20
C TYR A 28 -0.55 -31.84 11.99
N ALA A 29 0.01 -31.56 13.18
CA ALA A 29 -0.45 -30.47 14.04
C ALA A 29 -0.22 -29.08 13.43
N ASP A 30 0.62 -28.97 12.41
CA ASP A 30 0.90 -27.74 11.65
C ASP A 30 -0.20 -27.39 10.63
N LEU A 31 -0.99 -28.38 10.18
CA LEU A 31 -2.10 -28.18 9.26
C LEU A 31 -3.20 -27.32 9.89
N SER A 32 -3.71 -26.35 9.13
CA SER A 32 -4.73 -25.41 9.61
C SER A 32 -5.98 -26.09 10.17
N GLU A 33 -6.37 -27.24 9.60
CA GLU A 33 -7.54 -28.03 10.00
C GLU A 33 -7.36 -28.73 11.36
N ASN A 34 -6.10 -28.98 11.76
CA ASN A 34 -5.76 -29.64 13.02
C ASN A 34 -5.42 -28.65 14.14
N ARG A 35 -5.53 -27.35 13.88
CA ARG A 35 -5.29 -26.31 14.89
C ARG A 35 -6.40 -26.34 15.93
N ILE A 36 -6.01 -26.35 17.19
CA ILE A 36 -6.93 -26.31 18.32
C ILE A 36 -7.27 -24.84 18.60
N LEU A 37 -8.56 -24.48 18.54
CA LEU A 37 -9.04 -23.16 18.91
C LEU A 37 -8.98 -23.02 20.44
N THR A 38 -8.01 -22.25 20.94
CA THR A 38 -7.79 -22.07 22.39
C THR A 38 -8.54 -20.89 22.98
N ASN A 39 -8.71 -19.81 22.20
CA ASN A 39 -9.45 -18.61 22.59
C ASN A 39 -10.27 -18.10 21.41
N PHE A 40 -11.47 -17.61 21.69
CA PHE A 40 -12.34 -17.00 20.69
C PHE A 40 -13.05 -15.80 21.29
N GLU A 41 -12.74 -14.63 20.73
CA GLU A 41 -13.45 -13.39 21.03
C GLU A 41 -14.49 -13.16 19.93
N PRO A 42 -15.77 -13.48 20.16
CA PRO A 42 -16.79 -13.35 19.13
C PRO A 42 -16.99 -11.87 18.75
N PRO A 43 -17.02 -11.53 17.46
CA PRO A 43 -17.41 -10.19 17.04
C PRO A 43 -18.89 -9.97 17.32
N LYS A 44 -19.33 -8.71 17.44
CA LYS A 44 -20.76 -8.42 17.50
C LYS A 44 -21.43 -8.83 16.17
N PRO A 45 -22.66 -9.37 16.19
CA PRO A 45 -23.35 -9.79 14.96
C PRO A 45 -23.41 -8.70 13.88
N GLU A 46 -23.64 -7.44 14.27
CA GLU A 46 -23.67 -6.29 13.36
C GLU A 46 -22.31 -6.04 12.70
N GLU A 47 -21.21 -6.11 13.46
CA GLU A 47 -19.85 -5.95 12.94
C GLU A 47 -19.50 -7.06 11.93
N LEU A 48 -19.98 -8.28 12.18
CA LEU A 48 -19.82 -9.40 11.25
C LEU A 48 -20.57 -9.13 9.93
N LEU A 49 -21.80 -8.61 9.98
CA LEU A 49 -22.57 -8.23 8.79
C LEU A 49 -21.88 -7.11 8.01
N HIS A 50 -21.37 -6.09 8.70
CA HIS A 50 -20.61 -5.00 8.06
C HIS A 50 -19.36 -5.54 7.34
N ARG A 51 -18.58 -6.41 8.01
CA ARG A 51 -17.41 -7.05 7.40
C ARG A 51 -17.79 -7.94 6.22
N TYR A 52 -18.87 -8.70 6.33
CA TYR A 52 -19.37 -9.54 5.25
C TYR A 52 -19.72 -8.70 4.01
N ASN A 53 -20.57 -7.68 4.16
CA ASN A 53 -20.99 -6.82 3.05
C ASN A 53 -19.80 -6.12 2.38
N LEU A 54 -18.87 -5.61 3.18
CA LEU A 54 -17.65 -4.98 2.67
C LEU A 54 -16.78 -5.98 1.89
N SER A 55 -16.60 -7.21 2.42
CA SER A 55 -15.81 -8.25 1.77
C SER A 55 -16.41 -8.71 0.43
N GLN A 56 -17.74 -8.75 0.31
CA GLN A 56 -18.41 -9.03 -0.97
C GLN A 56 -18.04 -8.00 -2.03
N VAL A 57 -18.11 -6.71 -1.66
CA VAL A 57 -17.73 -5.61 -2.55
C VAL A 57 -16.23 -5.65 -2.88
N GLN A 58 -15.37 -5.92 -1.89
CA GLN A 58 -13.93 -6.10 -2.11
C GLN A 58 -13.62 -7.23 -3.11
N GLY A 59 -14.37 -8.33 -3.08
CA GLY A 59 -14.21 -9.45 -4.00
C GLY A 59 -14.45 -9.09 -5.47
N VAL A 60 -15.30 -8.09 -5.75
CA VAL A 60 -15.53 -7.58 -7.12
C VAL A 60 -14.23 -7.02 -7.71
N PHE A 61 -13.44 -6.32 -6.90
CA PHE A 61 -12.21 -5.64 -7.35
C PHE A 61 -11.06 -6.59 -7.68
N TYR A 62 -11.15 -7.88 -7.31
CA TYR A 62 -10.16 -8.88 -7.74
C TYR A 62 -10.13 -9.05 -9.26
N ARG A 63 -11.23 -8.67 -9.94
CA ARG A 63 -11.39 -8.74 -11.40
C ARG A 63 -11.37 -7.36 -12.06
N ALA A 64 -11.15 -6.28 -11.30
CA ALA A 64 -11.06 -4.94 -11.88
C ALA A 64 -9.83 -4.84 -12.77
N SER A 65 -9.94 -4.19 -13.92
CA SER A 65 -8.84 -3.85 -14.83
C SER A 65 -8.48 -2.37 -14.79
N GLN A 66 -9.40 -1.53 -14.36
CA GLN A 66 -9.21 -0.10 -14.17
C GLN A 66 -10.20 0.38 -13.12
N LEU A 67 -9.77 1.31 -12.27
CA LEU A 67 -10.61 1.99 -11.30
C LEU A 67 -10.50 3.49 -11.53
N VAL A 68 -11.63 4.16 -11.59
CA VAL A 68 -11.70 5.62 -11.56
C VAL A 68 -12.49 6.02 -10.32
N LEU A 69 -11.84 6.77 -9.45
CA LEU A 69 -12.38 7.25 -8.20
C LEU A 69 -12.41 8.78 -8.24
N ASN A 70 -13.60 9.36 -8.18
CA ASN A 70 -13.78 10.81 -8.02
C ASN A 70 -14.05 11.09 -6.56
N ALA A 71 -13.06 11.66 -5.88
CA ALA A 71 -13.21 12.19 -4.53
C ALA A 71 -13.57 13.67 -4.65
N HIS A 72 -14.87 13.99 -4.59
CA HIS A 72 -15.40 15.35 -4.64
C HIS A 72 -14.88 16.19 -3.46
N ARG A 73 -15.23 17.48 -3.36
CA ARG A 73 -14.79 18.36 -2.26
C ARG A 73 -15.03 17.76 -0.86
N ASN A 74 -13.95 17.50 -0.12
CA ASN A 74 -13.89 16.92 1.22
C ASN A 74 -12.93 17.73 2.12
N VAL A 75 -12.83 17.37 3.40
CA VAL A 75 -11.86 17.96 4.32
C VAL A 75 -10.43 17.52 3.93
N PRO A 76 -9.41 18.40 3.94
CA PRO A 76 -8.05 18.05 3.54
C PRO A 76 -7.46 16.78 4.19
N GLY A 77 -7.80 16.52 5.46
CA GLY A 77 -7.35 15.32 6.17
C GLY A 77 -7.87 14.01 5.56
N GLU A 78 -9.08 13.99 4.99
CA GLU A 78 -9.67 12.80 4.36
C GLU A 78 -8.92 12.42 3.08
N TYR A 79 -8.55 13.41 2.26
CA TYR A 79 -7.74 13.16 1.06
C TYR A 79 -6.35 12.65 1.41
N LYS A 80 -5.69 13.29 2.39
CA LYS A 80 -4.38 12.87 2.87
C LYS A 80 -4.41 11.41 3.36
N LEU A 81 -5.47 11.02 4.07
CA LEU A 81 -5.67 9.64 4.52
C LEU A 81 -5.83 8.67 3.34
N LEU A 82 -6.71 8.98 2.39
CA LEU A 82 -6.92 8.17 1.18
C LEU A 82 -5.63 7.99 0.38
N PHE A 83 -4.88 9.07 0.18
CA PHE A 83 -3.61 9.06 -0.55
C PHE A 83 -2.53 8.26 0.17
N ARG A 84 -2.47 8.30 1.51
CA ARG A 84 -1.59 7.40 2.28
C ARG A 84 -1.93 5.94 2.02
N TYR A 85 -3.21 5.57 1.99
CA TYR A 85 -3.60 4.19 1.68
C TYR A 85 -3.27 3.79 0.23
N LEU A 86 -3.38 4.71 -0.74
CA LEU A 86 -2.90 4.45 -2.12
C LEU A 86 -1.41 4.08 -2.14
N LYS A 87 -0.59 4.85 -1.42
CA LYS A 87 0.85 4.61 -1.29
C LYS A 87 1.16 3.32 -0.52
N LEU A 88 0.50 3.11 0.62
CA LEU A 88 0.66 1.91 1.46
C LEU A 88 0.42 0.63 0.67
N PHE A 89 -0.64 0.59 -0.14
CA PHE A 89 -0.96 -0.57 -0.97
C PHE A 89 -0.21 -0.58 -2.30
N GLN A 90 0.72 0.35 -2.51
CA GLN A 90 1.58 0.46 -3.68
C GLN A 90 0.76 0.47 -4.98
N LEU A 91 -0.37 1.16 -4.95
CA LEU A 91 -1.27 1.27 -6.09
C LEU A 91 -0.72 2.25 -7.11
N MET A 92 -0.79 1.86 -8.37
CA MET A 92 -0.42 2.69 -9.52
C MET A 92 -1.56 3.67 -9.79
N ALA A 93 -1.62 4.72 -8.99
CA ALA A 93 -2.61 5.77 -9.09
C ALA A 93 -2.04 7.00 -9.80
N TYR A 94 -2.85 7.59 -10.68
CA TYR A 94 -2.66 8.91 -11.23
C TYR A 94 -3.74 9.84 -10.67
N ILE A 95 -3.33 11.00 -10.16
CA ILE A 95 -4.19 11.91 -9.42
C ILE A 95 -4.22 13.24 -10.13
N GLU A 96 -5.42 13.71 -10.43
CA GLU A 96 -5.72 14.97 -11.11
C GLU A 96 -6.70 15.78 -10.26
N GLY A 97 -6.66 17.10 -10.39
CA GLY A 97 -7.54 18.02 -9.66
C GLY A 97 -6.85 18.78 -8.54
N ASP A 98 -7.66 19.41 -7.71
CA ASP A 98 -7.22 20.33 -6.65
C ASP A 98 -8.15 20.23 -5.43
N ALA A 99 -7.75 20.85 -4.32
CA ALA A 99 -8.50 20.76 -3.07
C ALA A 99 -9.86 21.48 -3.12
N ASP A 100 -10.07 22.43 -4.04
CA ASP A 100 -11.30 23.20 -4.16
C ASP A 100 -12.37 22.45 -4.95
N HIS A 101 -11.99 21.74 -6.00
CA HIS A 101 -12.89 20.98 -6.87
C HIS A 101 -12.97 19.49 -6.51
N GLY A 102 -11.93 18.96 -5.85
CA GLY A 102 -11.74 17.55 -5.56
C GLY A 102 -10.75 16.88 -6.51
N PHE A 103 -10.54 15.58 -6.28
CA PHE A 103 -9.53 14.80 -6.99
C PHE A 103 -10.15 13.66 -7.79
N THR A 104 -9.66 13.47 -9.00
CA THR A 104 -9.89 12.29 -9.82
C THR A 104 -8.67 11.39 -9.72
N ILE A 105 -8.88 10.18 -9.23
CA ILE A 105 -7.85 9.18 -8.99
C ILE A 105 -8.11 8.03 -9.96
N THR A 106 -7.23 7.88 -10.95
CA THR A 106 -7.26 6.75 -11.87
C THR A 106 -6.25 5.72 -11.41
N ILE A 107 -6.71 4.52 -11.07
CA ILE A 107 -5.87 3.38 -10.71
C ILE A 107 -5.90 2.39 -11.85
N ASP A 108 -4.75 2.20 -12.50
CA ASP A 108 -4.61 1.17 -13.52
C ASP A 108 -4.66 -0.20 -12.81
N GLY A 109 -5.56 -1.06 -13.25
CA GLY A 109 -5.76 -2.39 -12.69
C GLY A 109 -4.80 -3.44 -13.26
N PRO A 110 -4.75 -4.63 -12.66
CA PRO A 110 -3.86 -5.73 -13.05
C PRO A 110 -4.03 -6.15 -14.52
N THR A 111 -5.23 -5.99 -15.10
CA THR A 111 -5.58 -6.48 -16.44
C THR A 111 -5.34 -5.47 -17.57
N SER A 112 -5.13 -4.19 -17.27
CA SER A 112 -4.94 -3.16 -18.31
C SER A 112 -3.55 -3.20 -18.97
N LEU A 113 -2.60 -3.92 -18.39
CA LEU A 113 -1.17 -3.88 -18.78
C LEU A 113 -0.53 -5.28 -18.80
N PHE A 114 -1.26 -6.32 -19.27
CA PHE A 114 -0.91 -7.76 -19.33
C PHE A 114 -1.27 -8.64 -18.11
N ASN A 115 -1.64 -9.90 -18.39
CA ASN A 115 -2.10 -11.02 -17.54
C ASN A 115 -2.72 -10.68 -16.17
N PRO A 116 -4.00 -11.05 -15.91
CA PRO A 116 -4.67 -10.81 -14.63
C PRO A 116 -3.84 -11.29 -13.45
N SER A 117 -3.31 -10.35 -12.65
CA SER A 117 -2.62 -10.66 -11.41
C SER A 117 -3.55 -10.47 -10.21
N THR A 118 -3.91 -11.58 -9.57
CA THR A 118 -4.79 -11.60 -8.37
C THR A 118 -4.22 -10.78 -7.22
N ARG A 119 -2.88 -10.70 -7.11
CA ARG A 119 -2.17 -9.93 -6.07
C ARG A 119 -2.48 -8.44 -6.11
N TYR A 120 -2.55 -7.85 -7.31
CA TYR A 120 -2.77 -6.42 -7.43
C TYR A 120 -4.27 -6.06 -7.37
N GLY A 121 -5.16 -6.94 -7.84
CA GLY A 121 -6.61 -6.83 -7.56
C GLY A 121 -6.93 -6.87 -6.06
N LEU A 122 -6.21 -7.69 -5.29
CA LEU A 122 -6.30 -7.71 -3.83
C LEU A 122 -5.82 -6.38 -3.21
N ALA A 123 -4.77 -5.75 -3.75
CA ALA A 123 -4.32 -4.44 -3.29
C ALA A 123 -5.38 -3.35 -3.52
N ILE A 124 -6.05 -3.34 -4.67
CA ILE A 124 -7.18 -2.44 -4.94
C ILE A 124 -8.32 -2.69 -3.93
N ALA A 125 -8.66 -3.95 -3.69
CA ALA A 125 -9.70 -4.30 -2.73
C ALA A 125 -9.38 -3.80 -1.30
N LYS A 126 -8.10 -3.81 -0.90
CA LYS A 126 -7.66 -3.28 0.41
C LYS A 126 -7.79 -1.76 0.53
N LEU A 127 -7.91 -1.02 -0.58
CA LEU A 127 -8.18 0.42 -0.58
C LEU A 127 -9.63 0.75 -0.22
N ILE A 128 -10.59 -0.12 -0.53
CA ILE A 128 -12.02 0.18 -0.36
C ILE A 128 -12.39 0.55 1.08
N PRO A 129 -11.93 -0.16 2.14
CA PRO A 129 -12.19 0.26 3.51
C PRO A 129 -11.64 1.66 3.84
N ALA A 130 -10.51 2.04 3.24
CA ALA A 130 -9.93 3.38 3.41
C ALA A 130 -10.76 4.47 2.73
N LEU A 131 -11.31 4.17 1.55
CA LEU A 131 -12.19 5.08 0.81
C LEU A 131 -13.44 5.46 1.62
N LEU A 132 -13.94 4.55 2.45
CA LEU A 132 -15.11 4.80 3.31
C LEU A 132 -14.86 5.83 4.42
N HIS A 133 -13.61 6.27 4.65
CA HIS A 133 -13.33 7.42 5.51
C HIS A 133 -13.56 8.77 4.82
N VAL A 134 -13.73 8.78 3.50
CA VAL A 134 -14.00 9.99 2.71
C VAL A 134 -15.51 10.18 2.58
N THR A 135 -16.01 11.39 2.82
CA THR A 135 -17.46 11.62 2.91
C THR A 135 -18.17 11.71 1.56
N LYS A 136 -17.52 12.28 0.53
CA LYS A 136 -18.12 12.46 -0.80
C LYS A 136 -17.25 11.87 -1.89
N TRP A 137 -17.71 10.76 -2.48
CA TRP A 137 -16.99 10.10 -3.57
C TRP A 137 -17.92 9.30 -4.49
N SER A 138 -17.44 9.09 -5.71
CA SER A 138 -18.01 8.15 -6.66
C SER A 138 -16.90 7.31 -7.29
N LEU A 139 -17.18 6.04 -7.54
CA LEU A 139 -16.22 5.07 -8.00
C LEU A 139 -16.82 4.29 -9.16
N SER A 140 -16.04 4.09 -10.21
CA SER A 140 -16.36 3.25 -11.35
C SER A 140 -15.20 2.31 -11.62
N ALA A 141 -15.49 1.01 -11.70
CA ALA A 141 -14.52 -0.02 -12.04
C ALA A 141 -14.90 -0.68 -13.36
N THR A 142 -13.92 -0.87 -14.22
CA THR A 142 -14.01 -1.75 -15.39
C THR A 142 -13.56 -3.13 -14.94
N LEU A 143 -14.36 -4.15 -15.20
CA LEU A 143 -14.11 -5.53 -14.79
C LEU A 143 -13.80 -6.40 -16.01
N GLN A 144 -12.89 -7.36 -15.86
CA GLN A 144 -12.61 -8.37 -16.87
C GLN A 144 -13.01 -9.74 -16.31
N VAL A 145 -14.01 -10.36 -16.92
CA VAL A 145 -14.54 -11.66 -16.48
C VAL A 145 -14.45 -12.63 -17.64
N ARG A 146 -13.84 -13.79 -17.42
CA ARG A 146 -13.84 -14.89 -18.39
C ARG A 146 -15.16 -15.65 -18.26
N ASP A 147 -15.90 -15.76 -19.34
CA ASP A 147 -17.10 -16.58 -19.42
C ASP A 147 -16.70 -18.06 -19.26
N PHE A 148 -17.41 -18.79 -18.41
CA PHE A 148 -17.09 -20.20 -18.13
C PHE A 148 -17.42 -21.12 -19.32
N TYR A 149 -18.47 -20.80 -20.08
CA TYR A 149 -18.96 -21.65 -21.17
C TYR A 149 -18.28 -21.32 -22.50
N THR A 150 -18.09 -20.04 -22.81
CA THR A 150 -17.50 -19.62 -24.08
C THR A 150 -16.00 -19.38 -24.00
N GLU A 151 -15.42 -19.39 -22.79
CA GLU A 151 -14.03 -19.05 -22.48
C GLU A 151 -13.57 -17.66 -22.94
N THR A 152 -14.49 -16.81 -23.40
CA THR A 152 -14.22 -15.47 -23.89
C THR A 152 -14.18 -14.46 -22.76
N TRP A 153 -13.34 -13.43 -22.91
CA TRP A 153 -13.29 -12.31 -21.98
C TRP A 153 -14.43 -11.34 -22.23
N LYS A 154 -15.16 -11.00 -21.18
CA LYS A 154 -16.24 -10.01 -21.18
C LYS A 154 -15.87 -8.84 -20.26
N THR A 155 -16.11 -7.64 -20.76
CA THR A 155 -15.94 -6.41 -19.98
C THR A 155 -17.22 -6.11 -19.22
N GLY A 156 -17.13 -6.04 -17.89
CA GLY A 156 -18.20 -5.58 -17.02
C GLY A 156 -17.93 -4.19 -16.49
N ARG A 157 -18.95 -3.54 -15.91
CA ARG A 157 -18.81 -2.28 -15.19
C ARG A 157 -19.45 -2.40 -13.82
N PHE A 158 -18.77 -1.88 -12.80
CA PHE A 158 -19.27 -1.78 -11.44
C PHE A 158 -19.13 -0.35 -10.95
N THR A 159 -20.17 0.17 -10.30
CA THR A 159 -20.19 1.54 -9.79
C THR A 159 -20.64 1.57 -8.35
N LEU A 160 -20.03 2.46 -7.56
CA LEU A 160 -20.33 2.65 -6.15
C LEU A 160 -20.20 4.13 -5.80
N ASN A 161 -20.90 4.60 -4.78
CA ASN A 161 -20.81 5.98 -4.29
C ASN A 161 -20.85 6.00 -2.76
N SER A 162 -20.68 7.20 -2.18
CA SER A 162 -20.68 7.41 -0.74
C SER A 162 -21.97 7.01 0.00
N GLU A 163 -23.08 6.77 -0.72
CA GLU A 163 -24.37 6.39 -0.15
C GLU A 163 -24.56 4.87 -0.04
N CYS A 164 -23.50 4.08 -0.28
CA CYS A 164 -23.56 2.61 -0.31
C CYS A 164 -23.86 1.91 1.02
N GLY A 165 -23.88 2.64 2.15
CA GLY A 165 -24.15 2.07 3.48
C GLY A 165 -23.08 1.09 4.00
N LEU A 166 -21.93 1.00 3.33
CA LEU A 166 -20.81 0.17 3.77
C LEU A 166 -20.10 0.82 4.97
N VAL A 167 -19.65 -0.01 5.91
CA VAL A 167 -18.94 0.43 7.11
C VAL A 167 -17.52 -0.10 7.07
N THR A 168 -16.57 0.80 7.29
CA THR A 168 -15.15 0.43 7.34
C THR A 168 -14.78 -0.23 8.65
N HIS A 169 -13.84 -1.17 8.56
CA HIS A 169 -13.20 -1.77 9.73
C HIS A 169 -11.82 -1.15 9.99
N TYR A 170 -11.38 -0.18 9.18
CA TYR A 170 -10.13 0.54 9.43
C TYR A 170 -10.35 1.60 10.51
N PRO A 171 -9.39 1.76 11.44
CA PRO A 171 -9.50 2.75 12.49
C PRO A 171 -9.35 4.17 11.92
N PRO A 172 -10.06 5.17 12.47
CA PRO A 172 -9.89 6.56 12.06
C PRO A 172 -8.48 7.07 12.41
N GLY A 173 -7.86 7.82 11.49
CA GLY A 173 -6.69 8.68 11.78
C GLY A 173 -5.30 8.07 11.65
N LYS A 174 -5.13 6.74 11.58
CA LYS A 174 -3.79 6.14 11.36
C LYS A 174 -3.83 4.97 10.37
N PRO A 175 -3.48 5.18 9.10
CA PRO A 175 -3.11 4.08 8.23
C PRO A 175 -1.79 3.49 8.74
N TYR A 176 -1.62 2.19 8.51
CA TYR A 176 -0.35 1.51 8.73
C TYR A 176 0.67 2.12 7.74
N ASP A 177 1.85 2.52 8.21
CA ASP A 177 2.91 3.01 7.32
C ASP A 177 3.58 1.82 6.60
N SER A 178 4.24 2.06 5.47
CA SER A 178 5.05 1.00 4.87
C SER A 178 6.20 0.63 5.81
N MET A 179 6.69 -0.61 5.78
CA MET A 179 7.80 -1.03 6.65
C MET A 179 9.06 -0.16 6.46
N ILE A 180 9.25 0.39 5.26
CA ILE A 180 10.38 1.28 4.94
C ILE A 180 10.17 2.66 5.57
N GLU A 181 9.00 3.25 5.40
CA GLU A 181 8.63 4.54 5.99
C GLU A 181 8.68 4.49 7.52
N ALA A 182 8.07 3.47 8.13
CA ALA A 182 8.09 3.26 9.57
C ALA A 182 9.53 3.11 10.08
N SER A 183 10.33 2.23 9.45
CA SER A 183 11.72 2.03 9.85
C SER A 183 12.58 3.29 9.66
N PHE A 184 12.27 4.13 8.67
CA PHE A 184 12.96 5.40 8.47
C PHE A 184 12.61 6.41 9.56
N ALA A 185 11.32 6.57 9.87
CA ALA A 185 10.85 7.46 10.94
C ALA A 185 11.43 7.08 12.30
N ASP A 186 11.39 5.79 12.68
CA ASP A 186 11.94 5.30 13.95
C ASP A 186 13.44 5.62 14.08
N LYS A 187 14.19 5.48 12.98
CA LYS A 187 15.62 5.81 12.95
C LYS A 187 15.88 7.32 12.99
N TRP A 188 15.00 8.11 12.39
CA TRP A 188 15.09 9.56 12.42
C TRP A 188 14.93 10.07 13.85
N ASP A 189 13.91 9.59 14.55
CA ASP A 189 13.65 9.93 15.95
C ASP A 189 14.83 9.52 16.86
N ALA A 190 15.46 8.38 16.58
CA ALA A 190 16.64 7.93 17.32
C ALA A 190 17.89 8.80 17.10
N LEU A 191 18.00 9.50 15.96
CA LEU A 191 19.17 10.33 15.63
C LEU A 191 19.19 11.65 16.43
N LYS A 192 18.03 12.12 16.91
CA LYS A 192 17.86 13.39 17.64
C LYS A 192 18.51 14.59 16.92
N SER A 193 18.29 14.72 15.61
CA SER A 193 18.74 15.87 14.83
C SER A 193 17.90 17.12 15.11
N CYS A 194 18.42 18.30 14.78
CA CYS A 194 17.65 19.55 14.79
C CYS A 194 16.50 19.56 13.77
N TRP A 195 16.57 18.75 12.72
CA TRP A 195 15.53 18.58 11.71
C TRP A 195 14.35 17.76 12.25
N ALA A 196 13.16 18.35 12.25
CA ALA A 196 11.90 17.67 12.55
C ALA A 196 11.39 16.93 11.31
N LEU A 197 10.98 15.67 11.50
CA LEU A 197 10.36 14.85 10.46
C LEU A 197 8.83 14.90 10.62
N GLU A 198 8.18 15.59 9.70
CA GLU A 198 6.72 15.68 9.61
C GLU A 198 6.18 14.67 8.59
N ARG A 199 5.15 13.92 9.00
CA ARG A 199 4.42 12.99 8.12
C ARG A 199 3.33 13.69 7.31
N GLU A 200 2.80 14.80 7.82
CA GLU A 200 1.77 15.55 7.12
C GLU A 200 2.41 16.49 6.12
N VAL A 201 2.42 16.08 4.86
CA VAL A 201 3.01 16.86 3.78
C VAL A 201 1.92 17.59 3.00
N ASP A 202 2.21 18.83 2.63
CA ASP A 202 1.38 19.58 1.69
C ASP A 202 1.49 18.97 0.29
N LEU A 203 0.36 18.94 -0.41
CA LEU A 203 0.29 18.48 -1.79
C LEU A 203 1.08 19.44 -2.67
N ILE A 204 1.92 18.91 -3.56
CA ILE A 204 2.59 19.73 -4.57
C ILE A 204 1.68 19.83 -5.78
N PRO A 205 1.11 21.01 -6.07
CA PRO A 205 0.28 21.20 -7.25
C PRO A 205 1.17 21.14 -8.50
N ILE A 206 0.75 20.35 -9.48
CA ILE A 206 1.34 20.29 -10.82
C ILE A 206 0.21 20.64 -11.79
N PRO A 207 0.45 21.37 -12.90
CA PRO A 207 -0.61 21.62 -13.88
C PRO A 207 -1.28 20.31 -14.35
N GLY A 208 -2.55 20.13 -13.99
CA GLY A 208 -3.35 18.94 -14.27
C GLY A 208 -3.07 17.71 -13.40
N SER A 209 -2.23 17.80 -12.36
CA SER A 209 -1.91 16.65 -11.50
C SER A 209 -1.45 17.08 -10.10
N VAL A 210 -1.35 16.13 -9.17
CA VAL A 210 -0.78 16.39 -7.84
C VAL A 210 0.28 15.36 -7.51
N MET A 211 1.37 15.83 -6.92
CA MET A 211 2.38 14.97 -6.31
C MET A 211 2.24 15.03 -4.80
N ILE A 212 2.26 13.86 -4.17
CA ILE A 212 2.20 13.69 -2.73
C ILE A 212 3.58 13.21 -2.30
N PRO A 213 4.37 13.99 -1.54
CA PRO A 213 5.59 13.49 -0.93
C PRO A 213 5.30 12.56 0.27
N ASP A 214 6.27 11.78 0.73
CA ASP A 214 6.12 10.89 1.90
C ASP A 214 6.35 11.62 3.22
N PHE A 215 7.38 12.47 3.27
CA PHE A 215 7.75 13.22 4.46
C PHE A 215 8.12 14.66 4.14
N ARG A 216 8.07 15.50 5.16
CA ARG A 216 8.62 16.85 5.17
C ARG A 216 9.66 16.95 6.28
N LEU A 217 10.81 17.51 5.97
CA LEU A 217 11.92 17.77 6.88
C LEU A 217 11.95 19.27 7.14
N VAL A 218 11.74 19.68 8.39
CA VAL A 218 11.70 21.09 8.78
C VAL A 218 12.85 21.39 9.73
N HIS A 219 13.65 22.40 9.40
CA HIS A 219 14.71 22.89 10.27
C HIS A 219 14.24 24.14 11.05
N PRO A 220 14.70 24.35 12.29
CA PRO A 220 14.32 25.52 13.10
C PRO A 220 14.67 26.88 12.48
N ASP A 221 15.60 26.93 11.52
CA ASP A 221 15.96 28.17 10.79
C ASP A 221 15.00 28.51 9.64
N GLY A 222 13.96 27.71 9.42
CA GLY A 222 12.96 27.91 8.37
C GLY A 222 13.22 27.14 7.07
N ARG A 223 14.34 26.42 6.93
CA ARG A 223 14.56 25.52 5.79
C ARG A 223 13.59 24.34 5.86
N SER A 224 13.05 23.96 4.71
CA SER A 224 12.12 22.83 4.59
C SER A 224 12.42 22.02 3.33
N PHE A 225 12.55 20.72 3.45
CA PHE A 225 12.71 19.78 2.34
C PHE A 225 11.56 18.77 2.31
N LEU A 226 11.16 18.37 1.11
CA LEU A 226 10.19 17.32 0.87
C LEU A 226 10.95 16.03 0.53
N LEU A 227 10.53 14.90 1.06
CA LEU A 227 11.16 13.61 0.83
C LEU A 227 10.14 12.64 0.24
N GLU A 228 10.49 12.05 -0.90
CA GLU A 228 9.74 10.98 -1.53
C GLU A 228 10.63 9.73 -1.62
N ILE A 229 10.12 8.61 -1.10
CA ILE A 229 10.80 7.31 -1.09
C ILE A 229 10.27 6.47 -2.25
N ILE A 230 11.12 6.27 -3.24
CA ILE A 230 10.85 5.45 -4.43
C ILE A 230 11.41 4.05 -4.20
N GLY A 231 10.53 3.16 -3.71
CA GLY A 231 10.77 1.72 -3.61
C GLY A 231 10.56 0.96 -4.93
N TYR A 232 10.02 -0.26 -4.87
CA TYR A 232 9.77 -1.08 -6.05
C TYR A 232 8.58 -0.56 -6.87
N TRP A 233 8.81 -0.19 -8.12
CA TRP A 233 7.78 0.27 -9.05
C TRP A 233 8.00 -0.30 -10.46
N ARG A 234 6.91 -0.41 -11.24
CA ARG A 234 6.99 -0.83 -12.64
C ARG A 234 7.60 0.26 -13.53
N PRO A 235 8.25 -0.11 -14.65
CA PRO A 235 8.92 0.83 -15.55
C PRO A 235 8.08 2.04 -15.99
N GLU A 236 6.86 1.80 -16.48
CA GLU A 236 5.98 2.82 -17.05
C GLU A 236 5.53 3.83 -15.99
N TYR A 237 5.37 3.36 -14.74
CA TYR A 237 5.01 4.19 -13.61
C TYR A 237 6.17 5.11 -13.20
N LEU A 238 7.39 4.58 -13.17
CA LEU A 238 8.57 5.39 -12.88
C LEU A 238 8.69 6.52 -13.91
N GLN A 239 8.50 6.26 -15.21
CA GLN A 239 8.52 7.31 -16.23
C GLN A 239 7.51 8.44 -15.95
N LYS A 240 6.25 8.10 -15.62
CA LYS A 240 5.21 9.09 -15.29
C LYS A 240 5.56 9.88 -14.02
N LYS A 241 6.04 9.20 -12.97
CA LYS A 241 6.41 9.84 -11.70
C LYS A 241 7.60 10.79 -11.87
N PHE A 242 8.63 10.40 -12.60
CA PHE A 242 9.75 11.29 -12.92
C PHE A 242 9.33 12.45 -13.83
N ALA A 243 8.32 12.27 -14.69
CA ALA A 243 7.72 13.38 -15.44
C ALA A 243 6.99 14.38 -14.53
N GLN A 244 6.27 13.90 -13.50
CA GLN A 244 5.67 14.77 -12.48
C GLN A 244 6.74 15.54 -11.70
N VAL A 245 7.80 14.87 -11.26
CA VAL A 245 8.91 15.55 -10.54
C VAL A 245 9.51 16.67 -11.38
N ARG A 246 9.76 16.43 -12.68
CA ARG A 246 10.28 17.47 -13.58
C ARG A 246 9.34 18.65 -13.73
N ARG A 247 8.02 18.39 -13.82
CA ARG A 247 6.99 19.44 -13.93
C ARG A 247 6.74 20.19 -12.63
N ALA A 248 6.97 19.55 -11.49
CA ALA A 248 6.82 20.17 -10.17
C ALA A 248 7.82 21.31 -9.95
N GLN A 249 8.99 21.28 -10.62
CA GLN A 249 10.05 22.29 -10.50
C GLN A 249 10.35 22.68 -9.04
N CYS A 250 10.35 21.68 -8.16
CA CYS A 250 10.44 21.84 -6.73
C CYS A 250 11.91 21.60 -6.30
N ASP A 251 12.63 22.68 -6.03
CA ASP A 251 14.07 22.66 -5.72
C ASP A 251 14.38 22.04 -4.35
N ASN A 252 13.40 22.03 -3.44
CA ASN A 252 13.51 21.46 -2.11
C ASN A 252 12.97 20.01 -2.02
N LEU A 253 12.87 19.30 -3.14
CA LEU A 253 12.49 17.89 -3.18
C LEU A 253 13.73 16.97 -3.13
N ILE A 254 13.63 15.90 -2.34
CA ILE A 254 14.59 14.81 -2.24
C ILE A 254 13.92 13.53 -2.70
N LEU A 255 14.53 12.85 -3.67
CA LEU A 255 14.12 11.52 -4.10
C LEU A 255 15.07 10.48 -3.51
N ALA A 256 14.57 9.69 -2.57
CA ALA A 256 15.26 8.50 -2.09
C ALA A 256 14.90 7.32 -2.99
N ILE A 257 15.84 6.81 -3.78
CA ILE A 257 15.60 5.76 -4.78
C ILE A 257 16.28 4.47 -4.36
N SER A 258 15.54 3.35 -4.42
CA SER A 258 16.14 2.04 -4.19
C SER A 258 17.11 1.65 -5.31
N GLU A 259 18.34 1.23 -4.98
CA GLU A 259 19.35 0.70 -5.91
C GLU A 259 18.88 -0.57 -6.63
N ARG A 260 17.85 -1.24 -6.12
CA ARG A 260 17.23 -2.40 -6.78
C ARG A 260 16.45 -2.01 -8.03
N LEU A 261 16.17 -0.71 -8.22
CA LEU A 261 15.53 -0.19 -9.42
C LEU A 261 16.55 -0.04 -10.53
N ASN A 262 16.31 -0.70 -11.65
CA ASN A 262 17.14 -0.55 -12.84
C ASN A 262 16.59 0.59 -13.73
N LEU A 263 16.82 1.84 -13.34
CA LEU A 263 16.27 3.02 -14.03
C LEU A 263 16.74 3.15 -15.48
N ASP A 264 17.95 2.71 -15.79
CA ASP A 264 18.52 2.76 -17.14
C ASP A 264 17.74 1.85 -18.11
N LYS A 265 17.41 0.63 -17.67
CA LYS A 265 16.56 -0.29 -18.46
C LYS A 265 15.14 0.24 -18.65
N VAL A 266 14.69 1.12 -17.75
CA VAL A 266 13.36 1.75 -17.80
C VAL A 266 13.34 2.99 -18.70
N GLY A 267 14.51 3.48 -19.16
CA GLY A 267 14.60 4.68 -20.01
C GLY A 267 14.36 5.99 -19.26
N VAL A 268 14.43 5.97 -17.93
CA VAL A 268 14.36 7.20 -17.12
C VAL A 268 15.74 7.83 -17.07
N LYS A 269 15.90 8.96 -17.77
CA LYS A 269 17.09 9.80 -17.65
C LYS A 269 16.97 10.66 -16.40
N LEU A 270 17.99 10.61 -15.55
CA LEU A 270 18.10 11.42 -14.33
C LEU A 270 18.68 12.82 -14.61
N ASN A 271 19.25 13.02 -15.79
CA ASN A 271 19.63 14.33 -16.28
C ASN A 271 18.34 15.18 -16.36
N ASP A 272 18.36 16.38 -15.77
CA ASP A 272 17.24 17.33 -15.71
C ASP A 272 16.16 17.08 -14.65
N VAL A 273 16.47 16.31 -13.59
CA VAL A 273 15.62 16.23 -12.40
C VAL A 273 16.04 17.34 -11.41
N PRO A 274 15.16 18.31 -11.06
CA PRO A 274 15.51 19.41 -10.14
C PRO A 274 15.67 18.95 -8.68
N ALA A 275 15.23 17.72 -8.37
CA ALA A 275 15.28 17.13 -7.04
C ALA A 275 16.66 16.54 -6.70
N ARG A 276 17.02 16.58 -5.42
CA ARG A 276 18.24 15.93 -4.91
C ARG A 276 18.03 14.43 -4.82
N ILE A 277 18.94 13.62 -5.36
CA ILE A 277 18.79 12.16 -5.42
C ILE A 277 19.65 11.49 -4.35
N VAL A 278 19.05 10.58 -3.59
CA VAL A 278 19.72 9.72 -2.60
C VAL A 278 19.45 8.27 -2.95
N TRP A 279 20.50 7.46 -3.07
CA TRP A 279 20.36 6.03 -3.33
C TRP A 279 20.37 5.22 -2.02
N PHE A 280 19.57 4.16 -1.96
CA PHE A 280 19.58 3.23 -0.83
C PHE A 280 19.35 1.78 -1.25
N LYS A 281 19.87 0.81 -0.49
CA LYS A 281 19.67 -0.62 -0.75
C LYS A 281 18.37 -1.13 -0.14
N ASP A 282 18.46 -1.68 1.06
CA ASP A 282 17.34 -2.27 1.80
C ASP A 282 16.65 -1.29 2.76
N LYS A 283 17.43 -0.38 3.34
CA LYS A 283 16.94 0.56 4.34
C LYS A 283 17.48 1.95 4.02
N LEU A 284 16.61 2.94 4.04
CA LEU A 284 17.00 4.34 3.99
C LEU A 284 17.61 4.75 5.33
N LEU A 285 18.75 5.45 5.29
CA LEU A 285 19.45 5.92 6.47
C LEU A 285 19.27 7.43 6.62
N PRO A 286 18.82 7.93 7.79
CA PRO A 286 18.71 9.36 8.05
C PRO A 286 19.97 10.17 7.71
N LYS A 287 21.16 9.62 8.01
CA LYS A 287 22.45 10.26 7.72
C LYS A 287 22.66 10.55 6.22
N SER A 288 22.17 9.69 5.34
CA SER A 288 22.28 9.88 3.89
C SER A 288 21.43 11.05 3.41
N ILE A 289 20.31 11.31 4.09
CA ILE A 289 19.45 12.46 3.81
C ILE A 289 20.07 13.74 4.37
N LEU A 290 20.58 13.70 5.61
CA LEU A 290 21.27 14.85 6.23
C LEU A 290 22.45 15.34 5.38
N ALA A 291 23.29 14.42 4.90
CA ALA A 291 24.43 14.76 4.05
C ALA A 291 24.07 15.47 2.74
N VAL A 292 22.80 15.43 2.34
CA VAL A 292 22.30 16.08 1.12
C VAL A 292 21.61 17.40 1.43
N ILE A 293 21.19 17.68 2.65
CA ILE A 293 20.49 18.92 3.04
C ILE A 293 21.33 19.90 3.87
N GLU A 294 22.41 19.40 4.48
CA GLU A 294 23.47 20.19 5.13
C GLU A 294 24.55 20.59 4.12
#